data_AF-A0A534ETS0-F1
#
_entry.id   AF-A0A534ETS0-F1
#
_cell.length_a   1.000
_cell.length_b   1.000
_cell.length_c   1.000
_cell.angle_alpha   90.00
_cell.angle_beta   90.00
_cell.angle_gamma   90.00
#
_symmetry.space_group_name_H-M   'P 1'
#
loop_
_entity.id
_entity.type
_entity.pdbx_description
1 polymer ?
#
loop_
_entity_poly.entity_id
_entity_poly.type
_entity_poly.pdbx_seq_one_letter_code
_entity_poly.pdbx_strand_id
1 'polypeptide(L)'
;MFRLPNDVARHLQDGGTLIVPSLQRAHTVRLCFAAAALGEGRGVFASPDVRTDAVWLREEVERRAGEDASRWPRLLEPAEEWFLWRQCVAEVARPFALLNVGALAESLQRSSELAAQFRIPLGAQGEGSESDILCRAQRAFDERCRDFRATSLAALLGRLADRGTAGRGTAGRGALQLRGFDTVPPALGAIVGTSTAEPRESAEPRGPVLAAPKVLRAEDTREELERIAGWCRERLLARADARLLV
;
A
#
# COMPACT_ATOMS: atom_id res chain seq x y z
N MET A 1 -14.23 -11.38 23.77
CA MET A 1 -13.50 -10.11 24.04
C MET A 1 -12.09 -10.27 23.51
N PHE A 2 -11.65 -9.42 22.57
CA PHE A 2 -10.31 -9.52 21.99
C PHE A 2 -9.27 -8.97 22.98
N ARG A 3 -8.14 -9.67 23.15
CA ARG A 3 -7.00 -9.23 23.97
C ARG A 3 -5.79 -8.95 23.08
N LEU A 4 -4.96 -7.99 23.47
CA LEU A 4 -3.69 -7.75 22.80
C LEU A 4 -2.72 -8.91 23.09
N PRO A 5 -1.95 -9.36 22.08
CA PRO A 5 -0.76 -10.17 22.33
C PRO A 5 0.20 -9.47 23.30
N ASN A 6 0.84 -10.24 24.18
CA ASN A 6 1.71 -9.69 25.24
C ASN A 6 2.91 -8.89 24.68
N ASP A 7 3.45 -9.29 23.53
CA ASP A 7 4.54 -8.57 22.87
C ASP A 7 4.09 -7.17 22.42
N VAL A 8 2.88 -7.06 21.85
CA VAL A 8 2.29 -5.79 21.42
C VAL A 8 1.95 -4.90 22.60
N ALA A 9 1.37 -5.47 23.66
CA ALA A 9 1.03 -4.72 24.87
C ALA A 9 2.28 -4.11 25.52
N ARG A 10 3.35 -4.90 25.68
CA ARG A 10 4.63 -4.44 26.23
C ARG A 10 5.27 -3.37 25.36
N HIS A 11 5.33 -3.58 24.04
CA HIS A 11 5.87 -2.59 23.09
C HIS A 11 5.21 -1.21 23.24
N LEU A 12 3.88 -1.18 23.37
CA LEU A 12 3.12 0.06 23.54
C LEU A 12 3.31 0.67 24.94
N GLN A 13 3.46 -0.15 25.99
CA GLN A 13 3.77 0.31 27.34
C GLN A 13 5.16 0.95 27.43
N ASP A 14 6.13 0.42 26.68
CA ASP A 14 7.49 0.94 26.58
C ASP A 14 7.59 2.22 25.70
N GLY A 15 6.46 2.75 25.23
CA GLY A 15 6.39 3.95 24.39
C GLY A 15 6.74 3.71 22.92
N GLY A 16 6.74 2.46 22.46
CA GLY A 16 6.92 2.11 21.06
C GLY A 16 5.71 2.50 20.19
N THR A 17 5.97 2.74 18.91
CA THR A 17 4.91 2.98 17.91
C THR A 17 4.54 1.68 17.22
N LEU A 18 3.25 1.36 17.17
CA LEU A 18 2.71 0.22 16.41
C LEU A 18 2.09 0.70 15.10
N ILE A 19 2.58 0.15 13.98
CA ILE A 19 2.02 0.38 12.65
C ILE A 19 1.16 -0.82 12.26
N VAL A 20 -0.04 -0.55 11.78
CA VAL A 20 -1.04 -1.55 11.35
C VAL A 20 -1.62 -1.18 9.98
N PRO A 21 -2.17 -2.12 9.18
CA PRO A 21 -2.58 -1.81 7.80
C PRO A 21 -3.91 -1.06 7.68
N SER A 22 -4.67 -0.87 8.77
CA SER A 22 -5.98 -0.23 8.67
C SER A 22 -6.40 0.53 9.93
N LEU A 23 -7.24 1.54 9.73
CA LEU A 23 -7.84 2.32 10.82
C LEU A 23 -8.66 1.44 11.76
N GLN A 24 -9.38 0.46 11.21
CA GLN A 24 -10.14 -0.50 12.02
C GLN A 24 -9.22 -1.28 12.96
N ARG A 25 -8.06 -1.77 12.47
CA ARG A 25 -7.09 -2.47 13.34
C ARG A 25 -6.49 -1.51 14.36
N ALA A 26 -6.16 -0.28 13.99
CA ALA A 26 -5.63 0.72 14.91
C ALA A 26 -6.62 1.01 16.05
N HIS A 27 -7.88 1.20 15.71
CA HIS A 27 -8.96 1.43 16.67
C HIS A 27 -9.15 0.23 17.61
N THR A 28 -9.19 -0.99 17.07
CA THR A 28 -9.29 -2.21 17.88
C THR A 28 -8.13 -2.34 18.87
N VAL A 29 -6.89 -2.07 18.44
CA VAL A 29 -5.73 -2.12 19.34
C VAL A 29 -5.87 -1.11 20.47
N ARG A 30 -6.26 0.13 20.16
CA ARG A 30 -6.47 1.18 21.17
C ARG A 30 -7.54 0.80 22.19
N LEU A 31 -8.67 0.22 21.74
CA LEU A 31 -9.71 -0.27 22.64
C LEU A 31 -9.24 -1.42 23.53
N CYS A 32 -8.53 -2.40 22.97
CA CYS A 32 -8.00 -3.52 23.76
C CYS A 32 -6.95 -3.05 24.79
N PHE A 33 -6.12 -2.06 24.43
CA PHE A 33 -5.15 -1.46 25.36
C PHE A 33 -5.85 -0.73 26.51
N ALA A 34 -6.86 0.09 26.20
CA ALA A 34 -7.65 0.79 27.21
C ALA A 34 -8.39 -0.18 28.13
N ALA A 35 -9.00 -1.24 27.58
CA ALA A 35 -9.67 -2.27 28.36
C ALA A 35 -8.72 -3.00 29.32
N ALA A 36 -7.48 -3.27 28.89
CA ALA A 36 -6.46 -3.87 29.75
C ALA A 36 -6.05 -2.91 30.89
N ALA A 37 -5.80 -1.64 30.59
CA ALA A 37 -5.44 -0.64 31.59
C ALA A 37 -6.56 -0.45 32.64
N LEU A 38 -7.82 -0.39 32.21
CA LEU A 38 -8.98 -0.33 33.10
C LEU A 38 -9.12 -1.59 33.96
N GLY A 39 -8.87 -2.77 33.38
CA GLY A 39 -8.86 -4.05 34.10
C GLY A 39 -7.77 -4.15 35.17
N GLU A 40 -6.68 -3.40 35.03
CA GLU A 40 -5.60 -3.25 36.02
C GLU A 40 -5.89 -2.14 37.06
N GLY A 41 -7.07 -1.52 37.01
CA GLY A 41 -7.44 -0.44 37.94
C GLY A 41 -6.81 0.92 37.62
N ARG A 42 -6.19 1.09 36.44
CA ARG A 42 -5.61 2.37 36.02
C ARG A 42 -6.70 3.29 35.48
N GLY A 43 -7.06 4.31 36.24
CA GLY A 43 -8.04 5.34 35.84
C GLY A 43 -7.49 6.40 34.87
N VAL A 44 -6.16 6.57 34.83
CA VAL A 44 -5.45 7.48 33.92
C VAL A 44 -4.23 6.77 33.36
N PHE A 45 -4.07 6.78 32.04
CA PHE A 45 -2.95 6.15 31.34
C PHE A 45 -2.66 6.87 30.02
N ALA A 46 -1.41 6.78 29.56
CA ALA A 46 -1.02 7.32 28.26
C ALA A 46 -1.73 6.59 27.12
N SER A 47 -2.20 7.32 26.12
CA SER A 47 -2.75 6.72 24.91
C SER A 47 -1.65 5.99 24.14
N PRO A 48 -1.88 4.74 23.69
CA PRO A 48 -0.88 3.99 22.94
C PRO A 48 -0.66 4.61 21.55
N ASP A 49 0.59 4.67 21.10
CA ASP A 49 0.93 5.18 19.77
C ASP A 49 0.69 4.11 18.70
N VAL A 50 -0.53 4.09 18.14
CA VAL A 50 -0.94 3.14 17.11
C VAL A 50 -1.37 3.89 15.86
N ARG A 51 -0.71 3.66 14.72
CA ARG A 51 -0.94 4.38 13.46
C ARG A 51 -1.15 3.43 12.29
N THR A 52 -1.80 3.91 11.25
CA THR A 52 -1.70 3.24 9.95
C THR A 52 -0.37 3.56 9.30
N ASP A 53 0.06 2.71 8.38
CA ASP A 53 1.23 2.95 7.53
C ASP A 53 1.11 4.29 6.79
N ALA A 54 -0.02 4.59 6.16
CA ALA A 54 -0.22 5.85 5.43
C ALA A 54 -0.06 7.08 6.33
N VAL A 55 -0.62 7.06 7.55
CA VAL A 55 -0.52 8.16 8.51
C VAL A 55 0.92 8.33 8.98
N TRP A 56 1.55 7.23 9.41
CA TRP A 56 2.91 7.27 9.92
C TRP A 56 3.92 7.73 8.86
N LEU A 57 3.78 7.25 7.62
CA LEU A 57 4.66 7.64 6.50
C LEU A 57 4.56 9.15 6.19
N ARG A 58 3.35 9.70 6.20
CA ARG A 58 3.13 11.14 5.97
C ARG A 58 3.77 11.98 7.07
N GLU A 59 3.49 11.67 8.32
CA GLU A 59 4.09 12.38 9.46
C GLU A 59 5.62 12.26 9.48
N GLU A 60 6.16 11.13 9.04
CA GLU A 60 7.61 10.94 8.92
C GLU A 60 8.22 11.79 7.81
N VAL A 61 7.53 11.97 6.68
CA VAL A 61 7.95 12.92 5.63
C VAL A 61 7.89 14.36 6.16
N GLU A 62 6.79 14.76 6.79
CA GLU A 62 6.60 16.11 7.34
C GLU A 62 7.65 16.44 8.40
N ARG A 63 7.93 15.49 9.30
CA ARG A 63 8.99 15.62 10.31
C ARG A 63 10.35 15.87 9.65
N ARG A 64 10.72 15.05 8.66
CA ARG A 64 12.00 15.21 7.95
C ARG A 64 12.06 16.51 7.14
N ALA A 65 10.94 16.97 6.62
CA ALA A 65 10.85 18.28 5.98
C ALA A 65 11.02 19.43 6.98
N GLY A 66 10.51 19.28 8.21
CA GLY A 66 10.78 20.22 9.31
C GLY A 66 12.26 20.29 9.71
N GLU A 67 13.00 19.18 9.60
CA GLU A 67 14.44 19.12 9.89
C GLU A 67 15.32 19.67 8.77
N ASP A 68 14.95 19.45 7.51
CA ASP A 68 15.73 19.87 6.34
C ASP A 68 14.83 20.24 5.15
N ALA A 69 14.16 21.39 5.24
CA ALA A 69 13.23 21.86 4.22
C ALA A 69 13.88 22.04 2.83
N SER A 70 15.19 22.29 2.79
CA SER A 70 15.93 22.43 1.52
C SER A 70 15.98 21.13 0.72
N ARG A 71 15.90 20.01 1.44
CA ARG A 71 16.01 18.68 0.86
C ARG A 71 14.63 18.10 0.58
N TRP A 72 13.61 18.37 1.37
CA TRP A 72 12.30 17.74 1.21
C TRP A 72 11.33 18.62 0.41
N PRO A 73 10.85 18.16 -0.75
CA PRO A 73 9.83 18.91 -1.50
C PRO A 73 8.51 18.98 -0.71
N ARG A 74 7.66 19.95 -1.06
CA ARG A 74 6.31 20.06 -0.49
C ARG A 74 5.54 18.78 -0.77
N LEU A 75 5.02 18.13 0.28
CA LEU A 75 4.13 16.98 0.14
C LEU A 75 2.74 17.47 -0.25
N LEU A 76 2.11 16.79 -1.20
CA LEU A 76 0.69 17.02 -1.53
C LEU A 76 -0.20 16.56 -0.38
N GLU A 77 -1.19 17.37 -0.04
CA GLU A 77 -2.28 16.94 0.83
C GLU A 77 -3.14 15.87 0.15
N PRO A 78 -3.81 14.97 0.90
CA PRO A 78 -4.62 13.90 0.30
C PRO A 78 -5.68 14.41 -0.69
N ALA A 79 -6.29 15.57 -0.39
CA ALA A 79 -7.27 16.19 -1.28
C ALA A 79 -6.63 16.77 -2.56
N GLU A 80 -5.42 17.32 -2.46
CA GLU A 80 -4.68 17.84 -3.62
C GLU A 80 -4.27 16.69 -4.54
N GLU A 81 -3.71 15.62 -3.97
CA GLU A 81 -3.31 14.42 -4.71
C GLU A 81 -4.50 13.77 -5.42
N TRP A 82 -5.62 13.58 -4.70
CA TRP A 82 -6.87 13.08 -5.28
C TRP A 82 -7.38 13.94 -6.44
N PHE A 83 -7.37 15.27 -6.26
CA PHE A 83 -7.85 16.18 -7.30
C PHE A 83 -6.95 16.16 -8.54
N LEU A 84 -5.63 16.20 -8.34
CA LEU A 84 -4.66 16.13 -9.43
C LEU A 84 -4.78 14.84 -10.22
N TRP A 85 -4.93 13.69 -9.56
CA TRP A 85 -5.18 12.40 -10.22
C TRP A 85 -6.42 12.44 -11.11
N ARG A 86 -7.52 13.02 -10.61
CA ARG A 86 -8.75 13.16 -11.40
C ARG A 86 -8.56 14.04 -12.63
N GLN A 87 -7.80 15.13 -12.52
CA GLN A 87 -7.49 15.98 -13.66
C GLN A 87 -6.64 15.25 -14.71
N CYS A 88 -5.57 14.57 -14.27
CA CYS A 88 -4.69 13.79 -15.15
C CYS A 88 -5.44 12.72 -15.91
N VAL A 89 -6.25 11.94 -15.18
CA VAL A 89 -6.97 10.83 -15.76
C VAL A 89 -8.07 11.32 -16.68
N ALA A 90 -8.73 12.43 -16.39
CA ALA A 90 -9.72 13.00 -17.30
C ALA A 90 -9.13 13.44 -18.66
N GLU A 91 -7.90 13.94 -18.66
CA GLU A 91 -7.21 14.31 -19.90
C GLU A 91 -6.76 13.08 -20.68
N VAL A 92 -6.11 12.12 -20.00
CA VAL A 92 -5.63 10.88 -20.61
C VAL A 92 -6.80 10.02 -21.12
N ALA A 93 -7.92 10.00 -20.40
CA ALA A 93 -9.09 9.20 -20.74
C ALA A 93 -10.00 9.83 -21.80
N ARG A 94 -9.76 11.09 -22.20
CA ARG A 94 -10.59 11.83 -23.17
C ARG A 94 -10.88 11.04 -24.46
N PRO A 95 -9.92 10.31 -25.07
CA PRO A 95 -10.17 9.55 -26.29
C PRO A 95 -11.11 8.34 -26.13
N PHE A 96 -11.32 7.84 -24.91
CA PHE A 96 -11.96 6.55 -24.66
C PHE A 96 -13.46 6.65 -24.35
N ALA A 97 -14.04 7.87 -24.31
CA ALA A 97 -15.46 8.12 -24.06
C ALA A 97 -16.03 7.35 -22.83
N LEU A 98 -15.25 7.24 -21.76
CA LEU A 98 -15.61 6.44 -20.58
C LEU A 98 -16.77 7.06 -19.79
N LEU A 99 -17.69 6.20 -19.35
CA LEU A 99 -18.87 6.61 -18.57
C LEU A 99 -18.52 7.14 -17.16
N ASN A 100 -17.45 6.63 -16.55
CA ASN A 100 -17.05 7.01 -15.19
C ASN A 100 -15.53 7.19 -15.06
N VAL A 101 -15.06 8.33 -15.54
CA VAL A 101 -13.67 8.77 -15.42
C VAL A 101 -13.23 8.94 -13.95
N GLY A 102 -14.17 9.30 -13.06
CA GLY A 102 -13.87 9.48 -11.64
C GLY A 102 -13.46 8.18 -10.95
N ALA A 103 -14.22 7.10 -11.16
CA ALA A 103 -13.88 5.78 -10.64
C ALA A 103 -12.58 5.24 -11.23
N LEU A 104 -12.32 5.51 -12.53
CA LEU A 104 -11.04 5.18 -13.15
C LEU A 104 -9.89 5.92 -12.44
N ALA A 105 -10.04 7.21 -12.17
CA ALA A 105 -9.01 8.00 -11.50
C ALA A 105 -8.63 7.43 -10.13
N GLU A 106 -9.61 7.04 -9.32
CA GLU A 106 -9.39 6.43 -8.02
C GLU A 106 -8.75 5.03 -8.11
N SER A 107 -9.07 4.28 -9.17
CA SER A 107 -8.44 2.98 -9.42
C SER A 107 -6.97 3.14 -9.82
N LEU A 108 -6.68 4.08 -10.73
CA LEU A 108 -5.32 4.35 -11.21
C LEU A 108 -4.44 4.95 -10.12
N GLN A 109 -4.97 5.87 -9.32
CA GLN A 109 -4.28 6.40 -8.14
C GLN A 109 -3.87 5.26 -7.19
N ARG A 110 -4.83 4.41 -6.78
CA ARG A 110 -4.55 3.28 -5.89
C ARG A 110 -3.56 2.29 -6.50
N SER A 111 -3.62 2.06 -7.80
CA SER A 111 -2.71 1.17 -8.51
C SER A 111 -1.28 1.73 -8.52
N SER A 112 -1.12 3.04 -8.70
CA SER A 112 0.17 3.72 -8.59
C SER A 112 0.73 3.66 -7.17
N GLU A 113 -0.09 3.95 -6.16
CA GLU A 113 0.30 3.87 -4.75
C GLU A 113 0.77 2.45 -4.38
N LEU A 114 0.04 1.42 -4.81
CA LEU A 114 0.41 0.03 -4.61
C LEU A 114 1.70 -0.33 -5.35
N ALA A 115 1.86 0.11 -6.60
CA ALA A 115 3.08 -0.12 -7.37
C ALA A 115 4.30 0.47 -6.64
N ALA A 116 4.19 1.68 -6.10
CA ALA A 116 5.26 2.30 -5.32
C ALA A 116 5.55 1.55 -4.01
N GLN A 117 4.51 1.16 -3.26
CA GLN A 117 4.64 0.40 -2.01
C GLN A 117 5.32 -0.97 -2.21
N PHE A 118 5.02 -1.63 -3.33
CA PHE A 118 5.57 -2.93 -3.71
C PHE A 118 6.80 -2.85 -4.62
N ARG A 119 7.28 -1.63 -4.93
CA ARG A 119 8.43 -1.39 -5.81
C ARG A 119 8.28 -2.04 -7.20
N ILE A 120 7.06 -2.06 -7.71
CA ILE A 120 6.74 -2.54 -9.05
C ILE A 120 7.01 -1.41 -10.03
N PRO A 121 7.96 -1.56 -10.96
CA PRO A 121 8.18 -0.54 -11.99
C PRO A 121 6.97 -0.48 -12.91
N LEU A 122 6.42 0.72 -13.09
CA LEU A 122 5.35 0.94 -14.08
C LEU A 122 5.98 0.99 -15.48
N GLY A 123 5.49 0.13 -16.37
CA GLY A 123 5.91 0.08 -17.77
C GLY A 123 4.73 -0.21 -18.69
N ALA A 124 4.64 0.52 -19.80
CA ALA A 124 3.57 0.33 -20.78
C ALA A 124 3.79 -1.00 -21.53
N GLN A 125 2.76 -1.86 -21.55
CA GLN A 125 2.80 -3.18 -22.20
C GLN A 125 2.19 -3.18 -23.62
N GLY A 126 1.78 -2.02 -24.12
CA GLY A 126 1.15 -1.85 -25.44
C GLY A 126 0.25 -0.62 -25.46
N GLU A 127 0.17 0.05 -26.61
CA GLU A 127 -0.66 1.24 -26.78
C GLU A 127 -2.14 0.94 -26.54
N GLY A 128 -2.81 1.76 -25.74
CA GLY A 128 -4.24 1.63 -25.45
C GLY A 128 -4.57 0.56 -24.39
N SER A 129 -3.59 -0.16 -23.84
CA SER A 129 -3.81 -1.06 -22.71
C SER A 129 -4.11 -0.28 -21.42
N GLU A 130 -4.75 -0.92 -20.44
CA GLU A 130 -4.98 -0.32 -19.12
C GLU A 130 -3.67 0.12 -18.43
N SER A 131 -2.60 -0.67 -18.63
CA SER A 131 -1.26 -0.34 -18.13
C SER A 131 -0.66 0.89 -18.83
N ASP A 132 -0.96 1.11 -20.11
CA ASP A 132 -0.57 2.33 -20.83
C ASP A 132 -1.33 3.55 -20.30
N ILE A 133 -2.64 3.43 -20.04
CA ILE A 133 -3.43 4.50 -19.41
C ILE A 133 -2.86 4.86 -18.04
N LEU A 134 -2.54 3.86 -17.20
CA LEU A 134 -1.88 4.09 -15.90
C LEU A 134 -0.54 4.82 -16.07
N CYS A 135 0.31 4.37 -17.01
CA CYS A 135 1.61 4.99 -17.25
C CYS A 135 1.49 6.44 -17.74
N ARG A 136 0.54 6.72 -18.64
CA ARG A 136 0.27 8.08 -19.14
C ARG A 136 -0.26 8.98 -18.04
N ALA A 137 -1.19 8.48 -17.23
CA ALA A 137 -1.74 9.22 -16.09
C ALA A 137 -0.67 9.52 -15.04
N GLN A 138 0.20 8.55 -14.73
CA GLN A 138 1.33 8.74 -13.83
C GLN A 138 2.29 9.83 -14.34
N ARG A 139 2.66 9.79 -15.62
CA ARG A 139 3.55 10.81 -16.21
C ARG A 139 2.93 12.21 -16.14
N ALA A 140 1.65 12.34 -16.49
CA ALA A 140 0.93 13.61 -16.40
C ALA A 140 0.81 14.11 -14.95
N PHE A 141 0.67 13.20 -13.99
CA PHE A 141 0.65 13.52 -12.56
C PHE A 141 2.03 14.00 -12.08
N ASP A 142 3.10 13.32 -12.47
CA ASP A 142 4.48 13.71 -12.11
C ASP A 142 4.88 15.05 -12.74
N GLU A 143 4.41 15.33 -13.97
CA GLU A 143 4.55 16.63 -14.62
C GLU A 143 3.88 17.75 -13.83
N ARG A 144 2.61 17.58 -13.45
CA ARG A 144 1.90 18.55 -12.62
C ARG A 144 2.54 18.74 -11.25
N CYS A 145 3.00 17.66 -10.63
CA CYS A 145 3.72 17.74 -9.36
C CYS A 145 4.96 18.65 -9.48
N ARG A 146 5.73 18.51 -10.56
CA ARG A 146 6.87 19.39 -10.86
C ARG A 146 6.45 20.85 -11.02
N ASP A 147 5.37 21.11 -11.74
CA ASP A 147 4.85 22.48 -11.93
C ASP A 147 4.44 23.14 -10.61
N PHE A 148 3.80 22.38 -9.71
CA PHE A 148 3.43 22.84 -8.37
C PHE A 148 4.58 22.79 -7.36
N ARG A 149 5.78 22.37 -7.76
CA ARG A 149 6.93 22.12 -6.87
C ARG A 149 6.55 21.25 -5.66
N ALA A 150 5.69 20.27 -5.92
CA ALA A 150 5.15 19.35 -4.93
C ALA A 150 5.47 17.90 -5.32
N THR A 151 5.18 16.97 -4.43
CA THR A 151 5.34 15.53 -4.66
C THR A 151 4.26 14.74 -3.95
N SER A 152 3.97 13.52 -4.42
CA SER A 152 3.16 12.54 -3.69
C SER A 152 3.96 11.83 -2.61
N LEU A 153 3.25 11.20 -1.68
CA LEU A 153 3.85 10.31 -0.67
C LEU A 153 4.51 9.10 -1.33
N ALA A 154 3.86 8.53 -2.35
CA ALA A 154 4.34 7.37 -3.10
C ALA A 154 5.73 7.59 -3.70
N ALA A 155 5.97 8.77 -4.30
CA ALA A 155 7.27 9.13 -4.88
C ALA A 155 8.39 9.30 -3.83
N LEU A 156 8.05 9.56 -2.56
CA LEU A 156 9.02 9.74 -1.48
C LEU A 156 9.38 8.44 -0.75
N LEU A 157 8.70 7.32 -1.01
CA LEU A 157 8.93 6.07 -0.28
C LEU A 157 10.37 5.56 -0.43
N GLY A 158 10.95 5.63 -1.63
CA GLY A 158 12.35 5.22 -1.85
C GLY A 158 13.32 6.07 -1.02
N ARG A 159 13.11 7.38 -1.03
CA ARG A 159 13.92 8.33 -0.27
C ARG A 159 13.79 8.14 1.25
N LEU A 160 12.62 7.76 1.74
CA LEU A 160 12.42 7.42 3.14
C LEU A 160 13.27 6.21 3.54
N ALA A 161 13.35 5.21 2.66
CA ALA A 161 14.09 3.96 2.86
C ALA A 161 15.62 4.15 2.83
N ASP A 162 16.15 4.96 1.89
CA ASP A 162 17.60 5.14 1.69
C ASP A 162 18.33 5.72 2.91
N ARG A 163 17.61 6.41 3.79
CA ARG A 163 18.18 6.94 5.04
C ARG A 163 17.87 6.10 6.28
N GLY A 164 17.04 5.07 6.15
CA GLY A 164 16.81 4.06 7.20
C GLY A 164 18.06 3.22 7.50
N THR A 165 19.00 3.14 6.55
CA THR A 165 20.31 2.46 6.74
C THR A 165 21.36 3.37 7.39
N ALA A 166 21.24 4.69 7.27
CA ALA A 166 22.20 5.67 7.80
C ALA A 166 21.86 6.19 9.21
N GLY A 167 20.69 5.83 9.75
CA GLY A 167 20.18 6.35 11.03
C GLY A 167 19.91 5.27 12.05
N ARG A 168 20.95 4.65 12.62
CA ARG A 168 20.89 4.00 13.96
C ARG A 168 20.70 5.04 15.09
N GLY A 169 19.94 6.10 14.82
CA GLY A 169 19.96 7.35 15.56
C GLY A 169 18.62 8.08 15.49
N THR A 170 17.49 7.38 15.61
CA THR A 170 16.26 8.00 16.12
C THR A 170 16.34 8.05 17.65
N ALA A 171 17.29 8.83 18.16
CA ALA A 171 17.34 9.20 19.56
C ALA A 171 16.14 10.13 19.84
N GLY A 172 14.97 9.56 20.13
CA GLY A 172 13.77 10.34 20.47
C GLY A 172 12.41 9.66 20.21
N ARG A 173 12.33 8.59 19.41
CA ARG A 173 11.11 7.79 19.26
C ARG A 173 11.35 6.35 19.72
N GLY A 174 10.37 5.81 20.45
CA GLY A 174 10.34 4.41 20.85
C GLY A 174 10.41 3.48 19.63
N ALA A 175 10.70 2.20 19.89
CA ALA A 175 10.83 1.20 18.84
C ALA A 175 9.61 1.20 17.89
N LEU A 176 9.83 0.96 16.59
CA LEU A 176 8.76 0.79 15.60
C LEU A 176 8.44 -0.70 15.45
N GLN A 177 7.16 -1.05 15.37
CA GLN A 177 6.74 -2.44 15.14
C GLN A 177 5.60 -2.53 14.13
N LEU A 178 5.73 -3.42 13.15
CA LEU A 178 4.68 -3.75 12.16
C LEU A 178 3.86 -4.95 12.64
N ARG A 179 2.52 -4.85 12.64
CA ARG A 179 1.60 -5.97 12.97
C ARG A 179 0.32 -5.96 12.16
N GLY A 180 -0.21 -7.17 11.93
CA GLY A 180 -1.52 -7.36 11.29
C GLY A 180 -1.52 -7.24 9.76
N PHE A 181 -0.34 -7.13 9.13
CA PHE A 181 -0.15 -7.21 7.69
C PHE A 181 -0.13 -8.67 7.23
N ASP A 182 -0.90 -9.01 6.20
CA ASP A 182 -0.78 -10.31 5.52
C ASP A 182 0.51 -10.38 4.72
N THR A 183 0.89 -9.26 4.10
CA THR A 183 2.20 -9.05 3.48
C THR A 183 2.65 -7.63 3.80
N VAL A 184 3.86 -7.50 4.34
CA VAL A 184 4.44 -6.17 4.61
C VAL A 184 4.90 -5.58 3.28
N PRO A 185 4.42 -4.37 2.90
CA PRO A 185 4.91 -3.73 1.70
C PRO A 185 6.45 -3.54 1.76
N PRO A 186 7.20 -3.98 0.73
CA PRO A 186 8.66 -3.89 0.69
C PRO A 186 9.21 -2.48 0.97
N ALA A 187 8.55 -1.43 0.49
CA ALA A 187 8.93 -0.06 0.78
C ALA A 187 8.84 0.25 2.28
N LEU A 188 7.73 -0.12 2.92
CA LEU A 188 7.52 0.06 4.36
C LEU A 188 8.52 -0.76 5.18
N GLY A 189 8.74 -2.02 4.80
CA GLY A 189 9.69 -2.90 5.49
C GLY A 189 11.13 -2.36 5.49
N ALA A 190 11.57 -1.79 4.35
CA ALA A 190 12.87 -1.16 4.27
C ALA A 190 12.98 0.12 5.12
N ILE A 191 11.91 0.90 5.23
CA ILE A 191 11.88 2.12 6.05
C ILE A 191 11.97 1.79 7.54
N VAL A 192 11.22 0.80 7.99
CA VAL A 192 11.18 0.40 9.41
C VAL A 192 12.46 -0.36 9.83
N GLY A 193 13.36 -0.67 8.89
CA GLY A 193 14.55 -1.43 9.19
C GLY A 193 14.23 -2.89 9.54
N THR A 194 13.04 -3.38 9.17
CA THR A 194 12.83 -4.81 9.00
C THR A 194 13.59 -5.17 7.73
N SER A 195 14.93 -5.24 7.82
CA SER A 195 15.75 -6.04 6.92
C SER A 195 14.97 -7.32 6.73
N THR A 196 14.49 -7.54 5.50
CA THR A 196 13.66 -8.66 5.08
C THR A 196 13.72 -9.75 6.11
N ALA A 197 12.71 -9.77 7.00
CA ALA A 197 12.56 -10.87 7.93
C ALA A 197 12.75 -12.10 7.08
N GLU A 198 13.67 -12.98 7.49
CA GLU A 198 13.69 -14.33 6.96
C GLU A 198 12.23 -14.76 6.84
N PRO A 199 11.81 -15.20 5.65
CA PRO A 199 10.42 -15.46 5.36
C PRO A 199 9.90 -16.26 6.54
N ARG A 200 9.06 -15.63 7.37
CA ARG A 200 8.40 -16.29 8.50
C ARG A 200 7.92 -17.58 7.94
N GLU A 201 8.46 -18.70 8.44
CA GLU A 201 8.25 -20.05 7.93
C GLU A 201 6.85 -20.10 7.35
N SER A 202 6.82 -19.89 6.04
CA SER A 202 5.60 -20.03 5.28
C SER A 202 5.31 -21.49 5.51
N ALA A 203 4.13 -21.79 6.09
CA ALA A 203 3.62 -23.15 6.16
C ALA A 203 4.11 -23.88 4.90
N GLU A 204 4.93 -24.92 5.11
CA GLU A 204 5.88 -25.46 4.13
C GLU A 204 5.44 -25.19 2.69
N PRO A 205 6.28 -24.59 1.83
CA PRO A 205 5.92 -24.40 0.42
C PRO A 205 5.40 -25.73 -0.10
N ARG A 206 4.12 -25.77 -0.47
CA ARG A 206 3.44 -26.97 -0.98
C ARG A 206 4.06 -27.35 -2.32
N GLY A 207 5.26 -27.92 -2.28
CA GLY A 207 6.09 -28.29 -3.41
C GLY A 207 6.29 -27.16 -4.43
N PRO A 208 7.15 -27.38 -5.42
CA PRO A 208 7.10 -26.60 -6.65
C PRO A 208 5.82 -27.00 -7.39
N VAL A 209 4.77 -26.17 -7.36
CA VAL A 209 3.72 -26.28 -8.38
C VAL A 209 4.33 -25.75 -9.68
N LEU A 210 4.92 -26.66 -10.44
CA LEU A 210 5.45 -26.48 -11.81
C LEU A 210 4.32 -26.24 -12.83
N ALA A 211 3.31 -25.44 -12.51
CA ALA A 211 2.36 -24.98 -13.50
C ALA A 211 2.84 -23.62 -14.00
N ALA A 212 3.71 -23.63 -15.01
CA ALA A 212 3.99 -22.40 -15.75
C ALA A 212 2.66 -21.82 -16.24
N PRO A 213 2.34 -20.54 -15.96
CA PRO A 213 1.10 -19.94 -16.40
C PRO A 213 1.04 -19.99 -17.92
N LYS A 214 -0.01 -20.63 -18.46
CA LYS A 214 -0.22 -20.69 -19.91
C LYS A 214 -0.94 -19.43 -20.35
N VAL A 215 -0.20 -18.53 -21.01
CA VAL A 215 -0.79 -17.35 -21.65
C VAL A 215 -1.40 -17.78 -22.99
N LEU A 216 -2.70 -17.54 -23.16
CA LEU A 216 -3.40 -17.74 -24.42
C LEU A 216 -3.74 -16.36 -24.99
N ARG A 217 -3.29 -16.08 -26.23
CA ARG A 217 -3.69 -14.88 -26.96
C ARG A 217 -4.95 -15.18 -27.76
N ALA A 218 -5.94 -14.30 -27.67
CA ALA A 218 -7.09 -14.26 -28.56
C ALA A 218 -6.85 -13.21 -29.66
N GLU A 219 -7.41 -13.42 -30.84
CA GLU A 219 -7.30 -12.51 -31.97
C GLU A 219 -8.24 -11.30 -31.82
N ASP A 220 -9.37 -11.48 -31.14
CA ASP A 220 -10.31 -10.41 -30.82
C ASP A 220 -11.01 -10.62 -29.46
N THR A 221 -11.75 -9.59 -29.02
CA THR A 221 -12.47 -9.58 -27.73
C THR A 221 -13.55 -10.65 -27.65
N ARG A 222 -14.17 -11.03 -28.77
CA ARG A 222 -15.23 -12.04 -28.77
C ARG A 222 -14.64 -13.41 -28.50
N GLU A 223 -13.54 -13.73 -29.17
CA GLU A 223 -12.81 -14.97 -28.98
C GLU A 223 -12.23 -15.05 -27.56
N GLU A 224 -11.75 -13.94 -27.00
CA GLU A 224 -11.30 -13.87 -25.61
C GLU A 224 -12.41 -14.26 -24.63
N LEU A 225 -13.61 -13.68 -24.79
CA LEU A 225 -14.77 -13.98 -23.96
C LEU A 225 -15.23 -15.44 -24.11
N GLU A 226 -15.25 -15.97 -25.33
CA GLU A 226 -15.62 -17.37 -25.60
C GLU A 226 -14.62 -18.35 -24.96
N ARG A 227 -13.31 -18.04 -25.01
CA ARG A 227 -12.25 -18.84 -24.37
C ARG A 227 -12.35 -18.81 -22.86
N ILE A 228 -12.59 -17.63 -22.27
CA ILE A 228 -12.82 -17.47 -20.83
C ILE A 228 -14.05 -18.29 -20.39
N ALA A 229 -15.17 -18.14 -21.09
CA ALA A 229 -16.41 -18.86 -20.78
C ALA A 229 -16.23 -20.38 -20.90
N GLY A 230 -15.53 -20.84 -21.95
CA GLY A 230 -15.17 -22.24 -22.14
C GLY A 230 -14.34 -22.79 -20.98
N TRP A 231 -13.28 -22.07 -20.60
CA TRP A 231 -12.43 -22.44 -19.48
C TRP A 231 -13.20 -22.51 -18.15
N CYS A 232 -14.07 -21.53 -17.88
CA CYS A 232 -14.91 -21.53 -16.69
C CYS A 232 -15.85 -22.73 -16.66
N ARG A 233 -16.49 -23.03 -17.80
CA ARG A 233 -17.39 -24.18 -17.93
C ARG A 233 -16.65 -25.49 -17.69
N GLU A 234 -15.48 -25.69 -18.29
CA GLU A 234 -14.67 -26.90 -18.09
C GLU A 234 -14.28 -27.07 -16.61
N ARG A 235 -13.89 -25.97 -15.95
CA ARG A 235 -13.51 -26.00 -14.54
C ARG A 235 -14.68 -26.28 -13.60
N LEU A 236 -15.85 -25.71 -13.85
CA LEU A 236 -17.06 -25.97 -13.08
C LEU A 236 -17.62 -27.37 -13.31
N LEU A 237 -17.52 -27.90 -14.53
CA LEU A 237 -17.89 -29.29 -14.82
C LEU A 237 -16.97 -30.29 -14.12
N ALA A 238 -15.66 -30.02 -14.10
CA ALA A 238 -14.69 -30.85 -13.40
C ALA A 238 -14.81 -30.73 -11.87
N ARG A 239 -15.23 -29.56 -11.38
CA ARG A 239 -15.33 -29.26 -9.95
C ARG A 239 -16.41 -28.21 -9.69
N ALA A 240 -17.61 -28.68 -9.32
CA ALA A 240 -18.78 -27.83 -9.17
C ALA A 240 -18.66 -26.77 -8.06
N ASP A 241 -17.76 -26.96 -7.10
CA ASP A 241 -17.47 -26.02 -6.00
C ASP A 241 -16.30 -25.06 -6.30
N ALA A 242 -15.76 -25.07 -7.53
CA ALA A 242 -14.65 -24.21 -7.90
C ALA A 242 -15.05 -22.72 -7.83
N ARG A 243 -14.32 -21.96 -7.02
CA ARG A 243 -14.38 -20.49 -7.01
C ARG A 243 -13.40 -19.95 -8.03
N LEU A 244 -13.92 -19.53 -9.18
CA LEU A 244 -13.13 -18.97 -10.27
C LEU A 244 -13.07 -17.45 -10.11
N LEU A 245 -11.86 -16.89 -10.24
CA LEU A 245 -11.62 -15.46 -10.37
C LEU A 245 -11.15 -15.23 -11.80
N VAL A 246 -11.94 -14.47 -12.55
CA VAL A 246 -11.75 -14.14 -13.96
C VAL A 246 -11.59 -12.64 -14.06
#